data_AF-A0AAW8T973-F1
#
_entry.id   AF-A0AAW8T973-F1
#
_cell.length_a   1.000
_cell.length_b   1.000
_cell.length_c   1.000
_cell.angle_alpha   90.00
_cell.angle_beta   90.00
_cell.angle_gamma   90.00
#
_symmetry.space_group_name_H-M   'P 1'
#
loop_
_entity.id
_entity.type
_entity.pdbx_description
1 polymer ?
#
loop_
_entity_poly.entity_id
_entity_poly.type
_entity_poly.pdbx_seq_one_letter_code
_entity_poly.pdbx_strand_id
1 'polypeptide(L)'
;MEIFHSFLGNESTKEISLLQVLYSNHRFMDIDELTTALNMDRRSIYKYFGLLLNKPYIEDQKPKEILLSKHGQGYKFCGNKKDYKILYSQIIQANPFFELIESLLLTNEINITKFSYDNFISASNIRKRLSDLAALFEEFGFSIKKSAGHARIIGEEAKVRFFMVSFFWKIYHGLHWPFSGVSRIKCERLITDIYQKNQIKHNEIGVELSCYVLAVNIIRFRKGFIIEQSTLERVKKSNYIDQRILAMILNTDNDLLQALSTDLHTNYLLTPSEIEFLLLWFFTNSTFYLLNKSISNYLNTYSLEEGSLSQPAVNIRAILTDLYEDFDSSRLSVTTKQVLLSSIFAGCFSVELFGRTKYTLTGYDIEAYIQKNFPSLLSRVSHTMEDLNIFPKDADRRAGLALEFAIAATVIETPSTFSQVIKIKLETDLPAALEFGIIKRIQTTFSSFYNLELSSTIPNEEADFFLSTHSLSEASNPNETLLIKAQVSASDLLAIHRKIVSILELKKDNP
;
A
#
# COMPACT_ATOMS: atom_id res chain seq x y z
N MET A 1 10.07 -2.50 -2.01
CA MET A 1 11.06 -2.49 -3.12
C MET A 1 12.26 -1.62 -2.83
N GLU A 2 12.10 -0.42 -2.28
CA GLU A 2 13.25 0.43 -1.90
C GLU A 2 14.18 -0.26 -0.91
N ILE A 3 13.64 -1.07 -0.01
CA ILE A 3 14.42 -1.95 0.88
C ILE A 3 15.42 -2.88 0.17
N PHE A 4 15.17 -3.23 -1.10
CA PHE A 4 16.06 -4.11 -1.89
C PHE A 4 17.13 -3.32 -2.65
N HIS A 5 17.09 -1.98 -2.68
CA HIS A 5 18.10 -1.17 -3.39
C HIS A 5 19.50 -1.39 -2.82
N SER A 6 19.62 -1.58 -1.51
CA SER A 6 20.88 -1.89 -0.82
C SER A 6 21.46 -3.25 -1.25
N PHE A 7 20.59 -4.22 -1.53
CA PHE A 7 20.95 -5.55 -1.95
C PHE A 7 21.47 -5.60 -3.40
N LEU A 8 20.89 -4.81 -4.31
CA LEU A 8 21.34 -4.70 -5.71
C LEU A 8 22.79 -4.17 -5.82
N GLY A 9 23.26 -3.46 -4.80
CA GLY A 9 24.64 -2.97 -4.70
C GLY A 9 24.85 -1.58 -5.28
N ASN A 10 26.01 -1.02 -4.93
CA ASN A 10 26.27 0.42 -5.02
C ASN A 10 26.07 1.03 -6.41
N GLU A 11 26.36 0.30 -7.50
CA GLU A 11 26.22 0.85 -8.85
C GLU A 11 24.74 1.07 -9.22
N SER A 12 23.89 0.05 -9.03
CA SER A 12 22.46 0.18 -9.27
C SER A 12 21.81 1.17 -8.31
N THR A 13 22.25 1.21 -7.04
CA THR A 13 21.76 2.22 -6.08
C THR A 13 22.03 3.64 -6.59
N LYS A 14 23.25 3.94 -7.03
CA LYS A 14 23.61 5.26 -7.58
C LYS A 14 22.81 5.62 -8.82
N GLU A 15 22.60 4.67 -9.73
CA GLU A 15 21.80 4.89 -10.94
C GLU A 15 20.31 5.16 -10.61
N ILE A 16 19.73 4.40 -9.67
CA ILE A 16 18.36 4.59 -9.19
C ILE A 16 18.22 5.95 -8.49
N SER A 17 19.13 6.30 -7.59
CA SER A 17 19.09 7.57 -6.86
C SER A 17 19.20 8.77 -7.80
N LEU A 18 20.07 8.70 -8.82
CA LEU A 18 20.15 9.74 -9.84
C LEU A 18 18.83 9.90 -10.61
N LEU A 19 18.23 8.79 -11.06
CA LEU A 19 16.93 8.81 -11.75
C LEU A 19 15.82 9.39 -10.86
N GLN A 20 15.79 9.02 -9.57
CA GLN A 20 14.82 9.53 -8.59
C GLN A 20 14.95 11.03 -8.39
N VAL A 21 16.17 11.53 -8.16
CA VAL A 21 16.42 12.97 -7.96
C VAL A 21 16.01 13.76 -9.20
N LEU A 22 16.37 13.30 -10.39
CA LEU A 22 15.98 13.97 -11.64
C LEU A 22 14.47 13.92 -11.87
N TYR A 23 13.78 12.82 -11.53
CA TYR A 23 12.33 12.70 -11.68
C TYR A 23 11.56 13.61 -10.72
N SER A 24 12.02 13.70 -9.46
CA SER A 24 11.42 14.56 -8.44
C SER A 24 11.64 16.06 -8.72
N ASN A 25 12.63 16.41 -9.53
CA ASN A 25 12.95 17.79 -9.89
C ASN A 25 12.58 18.08 -11.35
N HIS A 26 11.51 18.86 -11.57
CA HIS A 26 11.06 19.23 -12.92
C HIS A 26 11.92 20.32 -13.61
N ARG A 27 12.99 20.78 -12.94
CA ARG A 27 13.95 21.77 -13.44
C ARG A 27 15.26 21.12 -13.84
N PHE A 28 16.08 21.87 -14.57
CA PHE A 28 17.48 21.50 -14.74
C PHE A 28 18.20 21.56 -13.39
N MET A 29 19.04 20.56 -13.14
CA MET A 29 19.94 20.49 -12.00
C MET A 29 21.37 20.49 -12.49
N ASP A 30 22.18 21.43 -11.98
CA ASP A 30 23.60 21.47 -12.34
C ASP A 30 24.40 20.35 -11.67
N ILE A 31 25.67 20.20 -12.08
CA ILE A 31 26.52 19.11 -11.61
C ILE A 31 26.85 19.22 -10.13
N ASP A 32 26.92 20.43 -9.58
CA ASP A 32 27.29 20.68 -8.19
C ASP A 32 26.09 20.47 -7.25
N GLU A 33 24.89 20.85 -7.71
CA GLU A 33 23.63 20.48 -7.08
C GLU A 33 23.48 18.96 -6.99
N LEU A 34 23.71 18.23 -8.09
CA LEU A 34 23.63 16.77 -8.10
C LEU A 34 24.71 16.11 -7.24
N THR A 35 25.94 16.65 -7.24
CA THR A 35 27.05 16.15 -6.42
C THR A 35 26.69 16.23 -4.94
N THR A 36 26.11 17.36 -4.54
CA THR A 36 25.67 17.62 -3.17
C THR A 36 24.47 16.73 -2.79
N ALA A 37 23.44 16.69 -3.65
CA ALA A 37 22.21 15.96 -3.37
C ALA A 37 22.42 14.44 -3.29
N LEU A 38 23.33 13.89 -4.09
CA LEU A 38 23.57 12.44 -4.19
C LEU A 38 24.80 11.95 -3.42
N ASN A 39 25.62 12.86 -2.88
CA ASN A 39 26.94 12.56 -2.32
C ASN A 39 27.80 11.72 -3.29
N MET A 40 27.85 12.16 -4.56
CA MET A 40 28.55 11.50 -5.66
C MET A 40 29.51 12.45 -6.32
N ASP A 41 30.72 11.99 -6.68
CA ASP A 41 31.65 12.83 -7.43
C ASP A 41 31.12 13.12 -8.86
N ARG A 42 31.61 14.22 -9.46
CA ARG A 42 31.19 14.64 -10.80
C ARG A 42 31.34 13.52 -11.85
N ARG A 43 32.41 12.69 -11.78
CA ARG A 43 32.63 11.59 -12.74
C ARG A 43 31.60 10.49 -12.58
N SER A 44 31.22 10.17 -11.34
CA SER A 44 30.11 9.25 -11.07
C SER A 44 28.82 9.76 -11.73
N ILE A 45 28.46 11.02 -11.55
CA ILE A 45 27.23 11.58 -12.16
C ILE A 45 27.28 11.47 -13.69
N TYR A 46 28.39 11.85 -14.32
CA TYR A 46 28.56 11.69 -15.78
C TYR A 46 28.39 10.23 -16.22
N LYS A 47 29.02 9.29 -15.51
CA LYS A 47 28.93 7.85 -15.80
C LYS A 47 27.46 7.38 -15.74
N TYR A 48 26.78 7.59 -14.62
CA TYR A 48 25.44 7.04 -14.41
C TYR A 48 24.39 7.75 -15.28
N PHE A 49 24.54 9.05 -15.54
CA PHE A 49 23.69 9.73 -16.52
C PHE A 49 23.87 9.16 -17.93
N GLY A 50 25.12 8.87 -18.33
CA GLY A 50 25.42 8.19 -19.59
C GLY A 50 24.82 6.78 -19.67
N LEU A 51 24.84 6.01 -18.57
CA LEU A 51 24.19 4.70 -18.51
C LEU A 51 22.68 4.80 -18.69
N LEU A 52 22.03 5.76 -18.03
CA LEU A 52 20.59 6.01 -18.18
C LEU A 52 20.21 6.39 -19.62
N LEU A 53 21.00 7.24 -20.29
CA LEU A 53 20.78 7.63 -21.69
C LEU A 53 20.86 6.46 -22.66
N ASN A 54 21.72 5.48 -22.39
CA ASN A 54 21.99 4.37 -23.28
C ASN A 54 21.04 3.17 -23.10
N LYS A 55 20.08 3.22 -22.18
CA LYS A 55 19.11 2.13 -22.02
C LYS A 55 18.10 2.13 -23.17
N PRO A 56 17.81 0.96 -23.77
CA PRO A 56 16.87 0.86 -24.89
C PRO A 56 15.45 1.18 -24.41
N TYR A 57 14.74 2.13 -25.03
CA TYR A 57 13.32 2.34 -24.73
C TYR A 57 12.47 1.23 -25.39
N ILE A 58 11.46 0.71 -24.68
CA ILE A 58 10.71 -0.50 -25.07
C ILE A 58 9.78 -0.26 -26.29
N GLU A 59 9.49 0.99 -26.64
CA GLU A 59 8.72 1.34 -27.84
C GLU A 59 9.66 1.89 -28.93
N ASP A 60 9.55 1.39 -30.17
CA ASP A 60 10.34 1.75 -31.38
C ASP A 60 10.32 3.25 -31.76
N GLN A 61 9.62 4.08 -30.99
CA GLN A 61 9.72 5.53 -31.07
C GLN A 61 10.97 5.95 -30.30
N LYS A 62 12.02 6.38 -31.04
CA LYS A 62 13.21 7.01 -30.45
C LYS A 62 12.76 7.92 -29.31
N PRO A 63 13.26 7.74 -28.08
CA PRO A 63 12.90 8.58 -26.96
C PRO A 63 13.30 10.01 -27.35
N LYS A 64 12.32 10.84 -27.73
CA LYS A 64 12.55 12.28 -27.79
C LYS A 64 12.76 12.71 -26.34
N GLU A 65 14.03 12.77 -25.96
CA GLU A 65 14.55 13.62 -24.90
C GLU A 65 13.93 13.43 -23.50
N ILE A 66 13.64 12.18 -23.10
CA ILE A 66 13.19 11.85 -21.73
C ILE A 66 14.25 12.28 -20.70
N LEU A 67 15.52 12.20 -21.08
CA LEU A 67 16.66 12.69 -20.32
C LEU A 67 17.40 13.73 -21.17
N LEU A 68 17.58 14.92 -20.58
CA LEU A 68 18.25 16.04 -21.22
C LEU A 68 19.54 16.39 -20.49
N SER A 69 20.54 16.74 -21.28
CA SER A 69 21.73 17.43 -20.80
C SER A 69 21.91 18.70 -21.61
N LYS A 70 22.15 19.82 -20.94
CA LYS A 70 22.40 21.11 -21.58
C LYS A 70 23.59 21.79 -20.95
N HIS A 71 24.55 22.18 -21.78
CA HIS A 71 25.77 22.84 -21.33
C HIS A 71 25.42 24.11 -20.52
N GLY A 72 26.03 24.24 -19.34
CA GLY A 72 25.78 25.34 -18.40
C GLY A 72 24.46 25.27 -17.61
N GLN A 73 23.49 24.43 -18.00
CA GLN A 73 22.23 24.26 -17.26
C GLN A 73 22.17 22.92 -16.50
N GLY A 74 22.91 21.90 -16.95
CA GLY A 74 22.98 20.61 -16.27
C GLY A 74 22.01 19.58 -16.86
N TYR A 75 21.35 18.83 -16.00
CA TYR A 75 20.60 17.61 -16.33
C TYR A 75 19.13 17.72 -15.95
N LYS A 76 18.26 17.09 -16.72
CA LYS A 76 16.82 17.10 -16.46
C LYS A 76 16.14 15.81 -16.93
N PHE A 77 15.15 15.36 -16.17
CA PHE A 77 14.15 14.39 -16.62
C PHE A 77 12.91 15.11 -17.18
N CYS A 78 12.55 14.81 -18.43
CA CYS A 78 11.39 15.39 -19.12
C CYS A 78 10.27 14.37 -19.37
N GLY A 79 10.47 13.11 -18.96
CA GLY A 79 9.48 12.06 -19.09
C GLY A 79 8.28 12.22 -18.16
N ASN A 80 7.28 11.38 -18.39
CA ASN A 80 6.16 11.18 -17.50
C ASN A 80 6.44 10.02 -16.51
N LYS A 81 5.44 9.69 -15.69
CA LYS A 81 5.53 8.61 -14.70
C LYS A 81 5.75 7.22 -15.31
N LYS A 82 5.16 6.92 -16.48
CA LYS A 82 5.36 5.66 -17.22
C LYS A 82 6.84 5.53 -17.62
N ASP A 83 7.42 6.58 -18.18
CA ASP A 83 8.82 6.59 -18.62
C ASP A 83 9.78 6.34 -17.46
N TYR A 84 9.54 7.01 -16.32
CA TYR A 84 10.30 6.79 -15.09
C TYR A 84 10.23 5.33 -14.64
N LYS A 85 9.04 4.72 -14.68
CA LYS A 85 8.84 3.32 -14.28
C LYS A 85 9.54 2.33 -15.20
N ILE A 86 9.52 2.58 -16.52
CA ILE A 86 10.23 1.75 -17.50
C ILE A 86 11.74 1.78 -17.22
N LEU A 87 12.34 2.97 -17.13
CA LEU A 87 13.77 3.10 -16.85
C LEU A 87 14.16 2.48 -15.50
N TYR A 88 13.37 2.73 -14.46
CA TYR A 88 13.59 2.12 -13.14
C TYR A 88 13.59 0.59 -13.21
N SER A 89 12.61 0.00 -13.91
CA SER A 89 12.52 -1.45 -14.09
C SER A 89 13.72 -2.01 -14.85
N GLN A 90 14.22 -1.30 -15.87
CA GLN A 90 15.41 -1.69 -16.62
C GLN A 90 16.70 -1.63 -15.80
N ILE A 91 16.86 -0.63 -14.91
CA ILE A 91 18.01 -0.58 -14.00
C ILE A 91 18.05 -1.83 -13.12
N ILE A 92 16.88 -2.19 -12.58
CA ILE A 92 16.77 -3.33 -11.68
C ILE A 92 16.98 -4.65 -12.43
N GLN A 93 16.31 -4.86 -13.56
CA GLN A 93 16.38 -6.10 -14.33
C GLN A 93 17.77 -6.36 -14.92
N ALA A 94 18.56 -5.32 -15.20
CA ALA A 94 19.94 -5.48 -15.67
C ALA A 94 20.89 -5.96 -14.55
N ASN A 95 20.46 -5.94 -13.28
CA ASN A 95 21.29 -6.34 -12.17
C ASN A 95 21.21 -7.87 -11.95
N PRO A 96 22.34 -8.60 -11.93
CA PRO A 96 22.32 -10.06 -11.73
C PRO A 96 21.71 -10.47 -10.38
N PHE A 97 21.87 -9.68 -9.33
CA PHE A 97 21.24 -9.99 -8.04
C PHE A 97 19.71 -9.85 -8.08
N PHE A 98 19.15 -9.08 -9.01
CA PHE A 98 17.71 -9.11 -9.25
C PHE A 98 17.26 -10.47 -9.79
N GLU A 99 17.97 -11.01 -10.80
CA GLU A 99 17.73 -12.35 -11.33
C GLU A 99 17.85 -13.42 -10.23
N LEU A 100 18.77 -13.22 -9.27
CA LEU A 100 18.89 -14.09 -8.11
C LEU A 100 17.60 -14.12 -7.27
N ILE A 101 16.98 -12.97 -7.00
CA ILE A 101 15.71 -12.90 -6.25
C ILE A 101 14.59 -13.56 -7.08
N GLU A 102 14.47 -13.19 -8.36
CA GLU A 102 13.45 -13.72 -9.26
C GLU A 102 13.53 -15.25 -9.35
N SER A 103 14.74 -15.78 -9.51
CA SER A 103 15.01 -17.22 -9.52
C SER A 103 14.67 -17.89 -8.19
N LEU A 104 15.02 -17.31 -7.05
CA LEU A 104 14.61 -17.81 -5.74
C LEU A 104 13.08 -17.82 -5.58
N LEU A 105 12.35 -16.85 -6.13
CA LEU A 105 10.90 -16.80 -6.02
C LEU A 105 10.21 -17.81 -6.97
N LEU A 106 10.63 -17.85 -8.24
CA LEU A 106 10.00 -18.67 -9.28
C LEU A 106 10.39 -20.15 -9.20
N THR A 107 11.63 -20.45 -8.80
CA THR A 107 12.15 -21.82 -8.77
C THR A 107 12.43 -22.34 -7.37
N ASN A 108 12.53 -21.46 -6.38
CA ASN A 108 12.94 -21.75 -5.00
C ASN A 108 14.27 -22.49 -4.86
N GLU A 109 15.16 -22.34 -5.84
CA GLU A 109 16.46 -22.96 -5.81
C GLU A 109 17.49 -22.17 -6.63
N ILE A 110 18.60 -21.82 -5.99
CA ILE A 110 19.79 -21.30 -6.65
C ILE A 110 20.93 -22.27 -6.44
N ASN A 111 21.54 -22.75 -7.52
CA ASN A 111 22.86 -23.36 -7.46
C ASN A 111 23.93 -22.27 -7.51
N ILE A 112 24.66 -22.06 -6.42
CA ILE A 112 25.60 -20.94 -6.27
C ILE A 112 26.73 -21.03 -7.29
N THR A 113 27.22 -22.23 -7.59
CA THR A 113 28.32 -22.43 -8.54
C THR A 113 27.88 -22.10 -9.97
N LYS A 114 26.69 -22.58 -10.37
CA LYS A 114 26.13 -22.26 -11.68
C LYS A 114 25.86 -20.76 -11.81
N PHE A 115 25.20 -20.17 -10.81
CA PHE A 115 24.91 -18.74 -10.82
C PHE A 115 26.18 -17.88 -10.87
N SER A 116 27.24 -18.30 -10.17
CA SER A 116 28.57 -17.68 -10.20
C SER A 116 29.18 -17.67 -11.60
N TYR A 117 29.09 -18.80 -12.31
CA TYR A 117 29.59 -18.94 -13.67
C TYR A 117 28.76 -18.11 -14.67
N ASP A 118 27.43 -18.26 -14.64
CA ASP A 118 26.52 -17.62 -15.60
C ASP A 118 26.57 -16.08 -15.52
N ASN A 119 26.83 -15.53 -14.33
CA ASN A 119 26.84 -14.08 -14.08
C ASN A 119 28.23 -13.46 -13.89
N PHE A 120 29.32 -14.24 -14.03
CA PHE A 120 30.70 -13.78 -13.82
C PHE A 120 30.95 -13.12 -12.44
N ILE A 121 30.28 -13.62 -11.39
CA ILE A 121 30.41 -13.12 -10.02
C ILE A 121 31.03 -14.19 -9.15
N SER A 122 31.96 -13.83 -8.25
CA SER A 122 32.56 -14.80 -7.33
C SER A 122 31.53 -15.43 -6.38
N ALA A 123 31.64 -16.73 -6.14
CA ALA A 123 30.76 -17.45 -5.22
C ALA A 123 30.75 -16.85 -3.79
N SER A 124 31.86 -16.27 -3.34
CA SER A 124 31.93 -15.56 -2.04
C SER A 124 31.06 -14.30 -2.02
N ASN A 125 31.04 -13.53 -3.11
CA ASN A 125 30.17 -12.36 -3.24
C ASN A 125 28.69 -12.78 -3.24
N ILE A 126 28.32 -13.82 -3.99
CA ILE A 126 26.96 -14.37 -3.99
C ILE A 126 26.55 -14.83 -2.59
N ARG A 127 27.41 -15.54 -1.86
CA ARG A 127 27.12 -15.97 -0.48
C ARG A 127 26.88 -14.80 0.47
N LYS A 128 27.69 -13.73 0.36
CA LYS A 128 27.51 -12.48 1.11
C LYS A 128 26.15 -11.86 0.78
N ARG A 129 25.85 -11.69 -0.51
CA ARG A 129 24.56 -11.15 -0.96
C ARG A 129 23.37 -11.97 -0.50
N LEU A 130 23.45 -13.30 -0.54
CA LEU A 130 22.42 -14.16 0.03
C LEU A 130 22.24 -13.97 1.55
N SER A 131 23.28 -13.55 2.29
CA SER A 131 23.13 -13.19 3.71
C SER A 131 22.45 -11.83 3.86
N ASP A 132 22.84 -10.83 3.04
CA ASP A 132 22.18 -9.51 3.02
C ASP A 132 20.68 -9.67 2.68
N LEU A 133 20.35 -10.53 1.71
CA LEU A 133 18.97 -10.83 1.32
C LEU A 133 18.20 -11.54 2.44
N ALA A 134 18.85 -12.45 3.17
CA ALA A 134 18.21 -13.15 4.28
C ALA A 134 17.74 -12.15 5.35
N ALA A 135 18.57 -11.17 5.70
CA ALA A 135 18.20 -10.11 6.65
C ALA A 135 16.99 -9.28 6.16
N LEU A 136 16.95 -8.94 4.87
CA LEU A 136 15.78 -8.25 4.29
C LEU A 136 14.51 -9.12 4.28
N PHE A 137 14.68 -10.43 4.13
CA PHE A 137 13.59 -11.40 4.10
C PHE A 137 12.99 -11.72 5.48
N GLU A 138 13.76 -11.51 6.55
CA GLU A 138 13.28 -11.67 7.93
C GLU A 138 12.09 -10.74 8.24
N GLU A 139 12.07 -9.52 7.70
CA GLU A 139 10.94 -8.58 7.86
C GLU A 139 9.62 -9.14 7.27
N PHE A 140 9.73 -10.04 6.29
CA PHE A 140 8.60 -10.73 5.68
C PHE A 140 8.33 -12.09 6.33
N GLY A 141 9.08 -12.48 7.36
CA GLY A 141 8.96 -13.80 8.01
C GLY A 141 9.52 -14.94 7.16
N PHE A 142 10.49 -14.65 6.28
CA PHE A 142 11.18 -15.66 5.49
C PHE A 142 12.63 -15.83 5.95
N SER A 143 13.21 -16.98 5.65
CA SER A 143 14.64 -17.23 5.83
C SER A 143 15.24 -17.86 4.57
N ILE A 144 16.56 -17.80 4.44
CA ILE A 144 17.28 -18.43 3.32
C ILE A 144 18.13 -19.58 3.85
N LYS A 145 17.76 -20.81 3.48
CA LYS A 145 18.54 -22.00 3.82
C LYS A 145 19.60 -22.23 2.75
N LYS A 146 20.87 -22.32 3.19
CA LYS A 146 22.03 -22.62 2.35
C LYS A 146 22.51 -24.05 2.67
N SER A 147 22.49 -24.96 1.71
CA SER A 147 22.93 -26.36 1.90
C SER A 147 23.53 -26.92 0.61
N ALA A 148 24.67 -27.63 0.73
CA ALA A 148 25.32 -28.31 -0.40
C ALA A 148 25.47 -27.44 -1.66
N GLY A 149 25.85 -26.16 -1.50
CA GLY A 149 26.01 -25.22 -2.62
C GLY A 149 24.71 -24.67 -3.20
N HIS A 150 23.55 -24.98 -2.60
CA HIS A 150 22.25 -24.49 -3.01
C HIS A 150 21.66 -23.51 -1.98
N ALA A 151 20.83 -22.57 -2.43
CA ALA A 151 20.08 -21.64 -1.59
C ALA A 151 18.58 -21.71 -1.92
N ARG A 152 17.73 -21.69 -0.88
CA ARG A 152 16.27 -21.77 -1.01
C ARG A 152 15.59 -20.87 0.02
N ILE A 153 14.41 -20.33 -0.32
CA ILE A 153 13.55 -19.59 0.61
C ILE A 153 12.75 -20.59 1.45
N ILE A 154 12.67 -20.32 2.75
CA ILE A 154 11.85 -21.02 3.73
C ILE A 154 10.88 -20.01 4.36
N GLY A 155 9.60 -20.34 4.38
CA GLY A 155 8.53 -19.53 4.97
C GLY A 155 7.16 -20.20 4.76
N GLU A 156 6.11 -19.65 5.39
CA GLU A 156 4.73 -20.11 5.14
C GLU A 156 4.37 -19.85 3.66
N GLU A 157 3.93 -20.88 2.95
CA GLU A 157 3.74 -20.80 1.50
C GLU A 157 2.71 -19.74 1.08
N ALA A 158 1.65 -19.55 1.86
CA ALA A 158 0.66 -18.49 1.64
C ALA A 158 1.33 -17.09 1.62
N LYS A 159 2.24 -16.84 2.57
CA LYS A 159 2.97 -15.57 2.69
C LYS A 159 4.02 -15.42 1.59
N VAL A 160 4.70 -16.50 1.19
CA VAL A 160 5.62 -16.50 0.04
C VAL A 160 4.86 -16.11 -1.24
N ARG A 161 3.69 -16.70 -1.49
CA ARG A 161 2.86 -16.36 -2.66
C ARG A 161 2.40 -14.91 -2.62
N PHE A 162 1.94 -14.40 -1.47
CA PHE A 162 1.57 -13.00 -1.30
C PHE A 162 2.73 -12.06 -1.64
N PHE A 163 3.92 -12.36 -1.11
CA PHE A 163 5.13 -11.59 -1.38
C PHE A 163 5.50 -11.63 -2.87
N MET A 164 5.42 -12.80 -3.53
CA MET A 164 5.69 -12.92 -4.96
C MET A 164 4.79 -12.03 -5.81
N VAL A 165 3.48 -12.04 -5.56
CA VAL A 165 2.54 -11.17 -6.30
C VAL A 165 2.92 -9.70 -6.07
N SER A 166 3.14 -9.31 -4.81
CA SER A 166 3.51 -7.94 -4.44
C SER A 166 4.83 -7.49 -5.08
N PHE A 167 5.83 -8.38 -5.09
CA PHE A 167 7.14 -8.15 -5.69
C PHE A 167 7.01 -7.91 -7.20
N PHE A 168 6.47 -8.89 -7.93
CA PHE A 168 6.37 -8.81 -9.38
C PHE A 168 5.46 -7.66 -9.83
N TRP A 169 4.35 -7.42 -9.15
CA TRP A 169 3.48 -6.29 -9.44
C TRP A 169 4.21 -4.95 -9.29
N LYS A 170 5.02 -4.80 -8.23
CA LYS A 170 5.73 -3.56 -7.95
C LYS A 170 6.83 -3.25 -8.98
N ILE A 171 7.38 -4.28 -9.63
CA ILE A 171 8.46 -4.15 -10.64
C ILE A 171 7.91 -3.97 -12.04
N TYR A 172 6.93 -4.79 -12.40
CA TYR A 172 6.42 -4.87 -13.77
C TYR A 172 5.15 -4.06 -13.98
N HIS A 173 4.41 -3.70 -12.93
CA HIS A 173 3.19 -2.91 -12.99
C HIS A 173 2.14 -3.45 -13.98
N GLY A 174 2.11 -4.77 -14.22
CA GLY A 174 1.24 -5.40 -15.22
C GLY A 174 1.66 -5.18 -16.69
N LEU A 175 2.75 -4.44 -16.94
CA LEU A 175 3.26 -4.16 -18.28
C LEU A 175 4.07 -5.32 -18.87
N HIS A 176 4.64 -6.16 -18.01
CA HIS A 176 5.41 -7.34 -18.39
C HIS A 176 4.82 -8.58 -17.70
N TRP A 177 4.95 -9.75 -18.33
CA TRP A 177 4.45 -11.02 -17.80
C TRP A 177 5.63 -11.96 -17.48
N PRO A 178 6.10 -12.01 -16.21
CA PRO A 178 7.31 -12.76 -15.84
C PRO A 178 7.10 -14.27 -15.67
N PHE A 179 5.89 -14.77 -15.94
CA PHE A 179 5.49 -16.14 -15.63
C PHE A 179 5.59 -17.05 -16.86
N SER A 180 6.81 -17.38 -17.30
CA SER A 180 7.05 -18.16 -18.53
C SER A 180 6.33 -19.53 -18.58
N GLY A 181 6.06 -20.13 -17.42
CA GLY A 181 5.33 -21.40 -17.29
C GLY A 181 3.80 -21.30 -17.30
N VAL A 182 3.22 -20.09 -17.38
CA VAL A 182 1.78 -19.84 -17.31
C VAL A 182 1.36 -18.88 -18.42
N SER A 183 0.35 -19.25 -19.20
CA SER A 183 -0.13 -18.40 -20.29
C SER A 183 -0.98 -17.24 -19.75
N ARG A 184 -0.50 -16.01 -19.97
CA ARG A 184 -1.25 -14.77 -19.66
C ARG A 184 -2.67 -14.80 -20.21
N ILE A 185 -2.81 -15.09 -21.51
CA ILE A 185 -4.11 -15.10 -22.21
C ILE A 185 -5.07 -16.12 -21.56
N LYS A 186 -4.58 -17.28 -21.12
CA LYS A 186 -5.44 -18.27 -20.45
C LYS A 186 -5.87 -17.81 -19.05
N CYS A 187 -4.98 -17.15 -18.30
CA CYS A 187 -5.34 -16.53 -17.03
C CYS A 187 -6.38 -15.43 -17.22
N GLU A 188 -6.15 -14.52 -18.18
CA GLU A 188 -7.06 -13.41 -18.47
C GLU A 188 -8.45 -13.90 -18.87
N ARG A 189 -8.54 -14.91 -19.74
CA ARG A 189 -9.82 -15.53 -20.12
C ARG A 189 -10.54 -16.09 -18.89
N LEU A 190 -9.86 -16.91 -18.08
CA LEU A 190 -10.47 -17.49 -16.89
C LEU A 190 -10.92 -16.41 -15.89
N ILE A 191 -10.08 -15.43 -15.56
CA ILE A 191 -10.42 -14.35 -14.63
C ILE A 191 -11.56 -13.48 -15.17
N THR A 192 -11.56 -13.19 -16.47
CA THR A 192 -12.64 -12.42 -17.10
C THR A 192 -13.95 -13.21 -17.06
N ASP A 193 -13.91 -14.51 -17.34
CA ASP A 193 -15.09 -15.39 -17.25
C ASP A 193 -15.62 -15.47 -15.81
N ILE A 194 -14.71 -15.58 -14.81
CA ILE A 194 -15.05 -15.47 -13.38
C ILE A 194 -15.81 -14.18 -13.12
N TYR A 195 -15.26 -13.04 -13.55
CA TYR A 195 -15.88 -11.76 -13.29
C TYR A 195 -17.22 -11.60 -14.01
N GLN A 196 -17.31 -11.97 -15.29
CA GLN A 196 -18.53 -11.85 -16.08
C GLN A 196 -19.66 -12.73 -15.52
N LYS A 197 -19.39 -14.00 -15.23
CA LYS A 197 -20.41 -14.93 -14.69
C LYS A 197 -20.95 -14.47 -13.33
N ASN A 198 -20.11 -13.83 -12.52
CA ASN A 198 -20.51 -13.25 -11.23
C ASN A 198 -21.09 -11.83 -11.33
N GLN A 199 -21.21 -11.25 -12.53
CA GLN A 199 -21.59 -9.84 -12.71
C GLN A 199 -20.66 -8.86 -11.95
N ILE A 200 -19.40 -9.25 -11.79
CA ILE A 200 -18.37 -8.46 -11.15
C ILE A 200 -17.89 -7.37 -12.11
N LYS A 201 -18.17 -6.11 -11.76
CA LYS A 201 -17.54 -4.97 -12.42
C LYS A 201 -16.04 -4.98 -12.11
N HIS A 202 -15.23 -4.92 -13.16
CA HIS A 202 -13.78 -4.92 -13.05
C HIS A 202 -13.18 -3.91 -14.02
N ASN A 203 -11.98 -3.44 -13.68
CA ASN A 203 -11.12 -2.71 -14.60
C ASN A 203 -9.94 -3.61 -15.02
N GLU A 204 -9.19 -3.16 -16.02
CA GLU A 204 -8.04 -3.91 -16.56
C GLU A 204 -6.99 -4.20 -15.47
N ILE A 205 -6.77 -3.26 -14.55
CA ILE A 205 -5.82 -3.42 -13.45
C ILE A 205 -6.22 -4.57 -12.53
N GLY A 206 -7.50 -4.66 -12.18
CA GLY A 206 -8.05 -5.71 -11.31
C GLY A 206 -8.07 -7.08 -11.97
N VAL A 207 -8.19 -7.15 -13.31
CA VAL A 207 -8.01 -8.41 -14.06
C VAL A 207 -6.56 -8.83 -14.06
N GLU A 208 -5.64 -7.93 -14.40
CA GLU A 208 -4.20 -8.24 -14.47
C GLU A 208 -3.66 -8.67 -13.10
N LEU A 209 -4.06 -8.00 -12.01
CA LEU A 209 -3.65 -8.36 -10.66
C LEU A 209 -4.16 -9.76 -10.25
N SER A 210 -5.41 -10.09 -10.59
CA SER A 210 -5.95 -11.44 -10.35
C SER A 210 -5.28 -12.50 -11.22
N CYS A 211 -4.82 -12.13 -12.43
CA CYS A 211 -3.99 -13.01 -13.26
C CYS A 211 -2.62 -13.28 -12.61
N TYR A 212 -2.00 -12.27 -12.01
CA TYR A 212 -0.75 -12.44 -11.24
C TYR A 212 -0.96 -13.38 -10.04
N VAL A 213 -2.03 -13.18 -9.27
CA VAL A 213 -2.39 -14.08 -8.16
C VAL A 213 -2.52 -15.51 -8.68
N LEU A 214 -3.32 -15.74 -9.72
CA LEU A 214 -3.52 -17.06 -10.30
C LEU A 214 -2.19 -17.67 -10.80
N ALA A 215 -1.38 -16.92 -11.54
CA ALA A 215 -0.13 -17.41 -12.10
C ALA A 215 0.90 -17.79 -11.02
N VAL A 216 1.02 -17.00 -9.96
CA VAL A 216 1.89 -17.31 -8.82
C VAL A 216 1.44 -18.60 -8.15
N ASN A 217 0.14 -18.74 -7.86
CA ASN A 217 -0.40 -19.97 -7.25
C ASN A 217 -0.12 -21.21 -8.12
N ILE A 218 -0.35 -21.12 -9.43
CA ILE A 218 -0.08 -22.22 -10.37
C ILE A 218 1.41 -22.58 -10.40
N ILE A 219 2.30 -21.58 -10.50
CA ILE A 219 3.75 -21.84 -10.57
C ILE A 219 4.24 -22.53 -9.31
N ARG A 220 3.82 -22.03 -8.15
CA ARG A 220 4.24 -22.58 -6.87
C ARG A 220 3.73 -23.99 -6.65
N PHE A 221 2.46 -24.24 -6.95
CA PHE A 221 1.88 -25.57 -6.93
C PHE A 221 2.62 -26.55 -7.85
N ARG A 222 2.89 -26.17 -9.11
CA ARG A 222 3.63 -27.01 -10.09
C ARG A 222 5.07 -27.30 -9.67
N LYS A 223 5.64 -26.46 -8.80
CA LYS A 223 6.98 -26.67 -8.22
C LYS A 223 6.95 -27.49 -6.93
N GLY A 224 5.77 -27.98 -6.52
CA GLY A 224 5.59 -28.80 -5.32
C GLY A 224 5.44 -27.99 -4.03
N PHE A 225 5.33 -26.66 -4.11
CA PHE A 225 5.06 -25.82 -2.96
C PHE A 225 3.56 -25.68 -2.78
N ILE A 226 3.01 -26.52 -1.89
CA ILE A 226 1.58 -26.65 -1.66
C ILE A 226 1.13 -25.83 -0.45
N ILE A 227 -0.13 -25.38 -0.47
CA ILE A 227 -0.77 -24.81 0.72
C ILE A 227 -0.99 -25.92 1.75
N GLU A 228 -0.51 -25.68 2.97
CA GLU A 228 -0.69 -26.63 4.07
C GLU A 228 -2.15 -26.66 4.52
N GLN A 229 -2.67 -27.87 4.82
CA GLN A 229 -4.02 -28.01 5.36
C GLN A 229 -4.18 -27.27 6.69
N SER A 230 -3.11 -27.17 7.49
CA SER A 230 -3.05 -26.39 8.74
C SER A 230 -3.45 -24.93 8.53
N THR A 231 -3.04 -24.30 7.41
CA THR A 231 -3.40 -22.93 7.05
C THR A 231 -4.91 -22.80 6.82
N LEU A 232 -5.51 -23.71 6.06
CA LEU A 232 -6.96 -23.69 5.80
C LEU A 232 -7.79 -23.99 7.05
N GLU A 233 -7.35 -24.97 7.86
CA GLU A 233 -8.02 -25.30 9.12
C GLU A 233 -7.97 -24.15 10.13
N ARG A 234 -6.88 -23.38 10.15
CA ARG A 234 -6.76 -22.17 10.98
C ARG A 234 -7.80 -21.13 10.59
N VAL A 235 -7.96 -20.84 9.29
CA VAL A 235 -9.00 -19.94 8.77
C VAL A 235 -10.39 -20.44 9.18
N LYS A 236 -10.69 -21.73 8.95
CA LYS A 236 -12.01 -22.31 9.28
C LYS A 236 -12.35 -22.24 10.77
N LYS A 237 -11.35 -22.40 11.64
CA LYS A 237 -11.53 -22.40 13.11
C LYS A 237 -11.32 -21.03 13.74
N SER A 238 -11.07 -19.98 12.95
CA SER A 238 -10.84 -18.65 13.48
C SER A 238 -12.10 -18.07 14.12
N ASN A 239 -11.94 -17.54 15.34
CA ASN A 239 -12.97 -16.76 16.03
C ASN A 239 -13.08 -15.32 15.49
N TYR A 240 -12.16 -14.91 14.62
CA TYR A 240 -12.09 -13.57 14.04
C TYR A 240 -12.72 -13.51 12.64
N ILE A 241 -13.01 -14.67 12.06
CA ILE A 241 -13.73 -14.80 10.78
C ILE A 241 -15.21 -14.99 11.03
N ASP A 242 -16.02 -14.24 10.30
CA ASP A 242 -17.46 -14.44 10.30
C ASP A 242 -17.81 -15.76 9.58
N GLN A 243 -18.30 -16.73 10.34
CA GLN A 243 -18.56 -18.09 9.87
C GLN A 243 -19.68 -18.16 8.82
N ARG A 244 -20.62 -17.21 8.81
CA ARG A 244 -21.66 -17.15 7.78
C ARG A 244 -21.08 -16.67 6.46
N ILE A 245 -20.19 -15.66 6.50
CA ILE A 245 -19.43 -15.23 5.33
C ILE A 245 -18.55 -16.36 4.81
N LEU A 246 -17.81 -17.03 5.69
CA LEU A 246 -16.99 -18.18 5.29
C LEU A 246 -17.83 -19.25 4.58
N ALA A 247 -18.98 -19.61 5.15
CA ALA A 247 -19.90 -20.58 4.54
C ALA A 247 -20.42 -20.10 3.17
N MET A 248 -20.74 -18.81 3.02
CA MET A 248 -21.16 -18.24 1.73
C MET A 248 -20.03 -18.27 0.67
N ILE A 249 -18.77 -18.05 1.09
CA ILE A 249 -17.59 -18.09 0.21
C ILE A 249 -17.28 -19.52 -0.23
N LEU A 250 -17.36 -20.47 0.71
CA LEU A 250 -17.04 -21.88 0.46
C LEU A 250 -18.26 -22.69 -0.01
N ASN A 251 -19.40 -22.05 -0.27
CA ASN A 251 -20.63 -22.74 -0.59
C ASN A 251 -20.49 -23.53 -1.90
N THR A 252 -20.39 -24.85 -1.78
CA THR A 252 -20.30 -25.76 -2.91
C THR A 252 -21.57 -25.81 -3.72
N ASP A 253 -22.72 -25.39 -3.20
CA ASP A 253 -23.99 -25.38 -3.96
C ASP A 253 -24.09 -24.17 -4.90
N ASN A 254 -23.10 -23.29 -4.89
CA ASN A 254 -23.01 -22.22 -5.87
C ASN A 254 -22.47 -22.77 -7.20
N ASP A 255 -23.34 -22.95 -8.19
CA ASP A 255 -23.01 -23.41 -9.55
C ASP A 255 -21.79 -22.71 -10.14
N LEU A 256 -21.63 -21.43 -9.83
CA LEU A 256 -20.49 -20.67 -10.29
C LEU A 256 -19.20 -21.15 -9.63
N LEU A 257 -19.16 -21.28 -8.31
CA LEU A 257 -17.96 -21.75 -7.60
C LEU A 257 -17.60 -23.18 -8.01
N GLN A 258 -18.61 -24.03 -8.27
CA GLN A 258 -18.37 -25.37 -8.83
C GLN A 258 -17.74 -25.30 -10.23
N ALA A 259 -18.30 -24.48 -11.12
CA ALA A 259 -17.76 -24.31 -12.47
C ALA A 259 -16.31 -23.78 -12.43
N LEU A 260 -16.02 -22.82 -11.56
CA LEU A 260 -14.67 -22.28 -11.39
C LEU A 260 -13.69 -23.29 -10.80
N SER A 261 -14.13 -24.02 -9.77
CA SER A 261 -13.34 -25.11 -9.21
C SER A 261 -13.01 -26.16 -10.27
N THR A 262 -14.00 -26.51 -11.09
CA THR A 262 -13.84 -27.43 -12.22
C THR A 262 -12.87 -26.87 -13.26
N ASP A 263 -12.98 -25.60 -13.62
CA ASP A 263 -12.10 -24.94 -14.59
C ASP A 263 -10.65 -24.87 -14.08
N LEU A 264 -10.45 -24.53 -12.81
CA LEU A 264 -9.13 -24.48 -12.16
C LEU A 264 -8.51 -25.87 -12.07
N HIS A 265 -9.29 -26.88 -11.71
CA HIS A 265 -8.84 -28.26 -11.65
C HIS A 265 -8.48 -28.79 -13.05
N THR A 266 -9.36 -28.61 -14.03
CA THR A 266 -9.19 -29.17 -15.38
C THR A 266 -8.05 -28.49 -16.15
N ASN A 267 -7.94 -27.17 -16.07
CA ASN A 267 -6.95 -26.42 -16.84
C ASN A 267 -5.58 -26.33 -16.16
N TYR A 268 -5.52 -26.41 -14.83
CA TYR A 268 -4.29 -26.15 -14.07
C TYR A 268 -3.92 -27.26 -13.07
N LEU A 269 -4.75 -28.29 -12.92
CA LEU A 269 -4.54 -29.44 -12.03
C LEU A 269 -4.42 -29.06 -10.55
N LEU A 270 -5.00 -27.92 -10.16
CA LEU A 270 -5.03 -27.50 -8.76
C LEU A 270 -5.85 -28.49 -7.92
N THR A 271 -5.37 -28.79 -6.72
CA THR A 271 -6.10 -29.63 -5.76
C THR A 271 -7.23 -28.84 -5.11
N PRO A 272 -8.20 -29.50 -4.44
CA PRO A 272 -9.25 -28.80 -3.71
C PRO A 272 -8.72 -27.78 -2.69
N SER A 273 -7.66 -28.11 -1.94
CA SER A 273 -7.03 -27.19 -0.99
C SER A 273 -6.43 -25.95 -1.66
N GLU A 274 -5.84 -26.11 -2.85
CA GLU A 274 -5.29 -24.99 -3.63
C GLU A 274 -6.38 -24.06 -4.17
N ILE A 275 -7.49 -24.66 -4.63
CA ILE A 275 -8.67 -23.90 -5.09
C ILE A 275 -9.32 -23.17 -3.92
N GLU A 276 -9.49 -23.83 -2.78
CA GLU A 276 -10.02 -23.24 -1.56
C GLU A 276 -9.18 -22.04 -1.12
N PHE A 277 -7.86 -22.19 -1.07
CA PHE A 277 -6.95 -21.08 -0.76
C PHE A 277 -7.10 -19.91 -1.73
N LEU A 278 -7.18 -20.17 -3.04
CA LEU A 278 -7.32 -19.13 -4.04
C LEU A 278 -8.65 -18.37 -3.89
N LEU A 279 -9.75 -19.09 -3.61
CA LEU A 279 -11.05 -18.47 -3.32
C LEU A 279 -10.96 -17.58 -2.08
N LEU A 280 -10.39 -18.09 -0.97
CA LEU A 280 -10.21 -17.30 0.25
C LEU A 280 -9.33 -16.07 0.03
N TRP A 281 -8.28 -16.17 -0.80
CA TRP A 281 -7.44 -15.04 -1.17
C TRP A 281 -8.25 -13.98 -1.94
N PHE A 282 -9.09 -14.33 -2.90
CA PHE A 282 -9.91 -13.31 -3.57
C PHE A 282 -10.79 -12.52 -2.58
N PHE A 283 -11.26 -13.16 -1.52
CA PHE A 283 -11.99 -12.51 -0.43
C PHE A 283 -11.10 -11.82 0.62
N THR A 284 -9.80 -11.66 0.39
CA THR A 284 -9.00 -10.63 1.11
C THR A 284 -9.09 -9.27 0.44
N ASN A 285 -9.84 -9.14 -0.66
CA ASN A 285 -10.15 -7.87 -1.29
C ASN A 285 -11.63 -7.53 -1.03
N SER A 286 -11.88 -6.43 -0.32
CA SER A 286 -13.22 -5.97 0.08
C SER A 286 -14.18 -5.80 -1.10
N THR A 287 -13.65 -5.52 -2.30
CA THR A 287 -14.44 -5.41 -3.53
C THR A 287 -15.24 -6.69 -3.81
N PHE A 288 -14.69 -7.88 -3.57
CA PHE A 288 -15.37 -9.15 -3.81
C PHE A 288 -16.62 -9.35 -2.93
N TYR A 289 -16.65 -8.74 -1.73
CA TYR A 289 -17.83 -8.77 -0.86
C TYR A 289 -18.98 -7.96 -1.44
N LEU A 290 -18.65 -6.77 -1.97
CA LEU A 290 -19.63 -5.83 -2.52
C LEU A 290 -20.25 -6.35 -3.83
N LEU A 291 -19.54 -7.24 -4.52
CA LEU A 291 -19.98 -7.81 -5.78
C LEU A 291 -20.79 -9.09 -5.61
N ASN A 292 -20.55 -9.85 -4.54
CA ASN A 292 -21.36 -11.02 -4.21
C ASN A 292 -22.67 -10.59 -3.55
N LYS A 293 -23.79 -10.66 -4.28
CA LYS A 293 -25.11 -10.21 -3.82
C LYS A 293 -25.54 -10.83 -2.48
N SER A 294 -25.24 -12.11 -2.26
CA SER A 294 -25.59 -12.79 -1.01
C SER A 294 -24.81 -12.20 0.17
N ILE A 295 -23.50 -11.98 -0.02
CA ILE A 295 -22.65 -11.36 1.00
C ILE A 295 -23.05 -9.90 1.20
N SER A 296 -23.23 -9.10 0.15
CA SER A 296 -23.63 -7.69 0.28
C SER A 296 -24.98 -7.54 0.99
N ASN A 297 -25.93 -8.43 0.74
CA ASN A 297 -27.21 -8.46 1.45
C ASN A 297 -27.02 -8.83 2.92
N TYR A 298 -26.13 -9.77 3.22
CA TYR A 298 -25.77 -10.11 4.60
C TYR A 298 -25.09 -8.94 5.34
N LEU A 299 -24.22 -8.18 4.67
CA LEU A 299 -23.60 -6.98 5.26
C LEU A 299 -24.64 -5.92 5.65
N ASN A 300 -25.70 -5.76 4.87
CA ASN A 300 -26.77 -4.81 5.17
C ASN A 300 -27.50 -5.17 6.47
N THR A 301 -27.75 -6.46 6.67
CA THR A 301 -28.46 -6.99 7.84
C THR A 301 -27.54 -7.32 9.01
N TYR A 302 -26.23 -7.16 8.86
CA TYR A 302 -25.25 -7.42 9.91
C TYR A 302 -25.47 -6.49 11.10
N SER A 303 -25.74 -7.04 12.29
CA SER A 303 -25.95 -6.24 13.50
C SER A 303 -24.65 -6.05 14.27
N LEU A 304 -24.39 -4.81 14.67
CA LEU A 304 -23.33 -4.41 15.60
C LEU A 304 -23.92 -3.97 16.94
N GLU A 305 -25.15 -4.38 17.27
CA GLU A 305 -25.85 -3.99 18.50
C GLU A 305 -25.46 -4.86 19.71
N GLU A 306 -25.87 -4.42 20.91
CA GLU A 306 -25.75 -5.18 22.16
C GLU A 306 -26.42 -6.55 22.05
N GLY A 307 -25.71 -7.60 22.49
CA GLY A 307 -26.22 -8.97 22.50
C GLY A 307 -25.92 -9.79 21.23
N SER A 308 -25.11 -9.28 20.30
CA SER A 308 -24.60 -10.10 19.19
C SER A 308 -23.83 -11.31 19.72
N LEU A 309 -24.15 -12.49 19.19
CA LEU A 309 -23.49 -13.76 19.54
C LEU A 309 -22.21 -14.01 18.74
N SER A 310 -21.94 -13.21 17.70
CA SER A 310 -20.72 -13.38 16.89
C SER A 310 -19.57 -12.59 17.51
N GLN A 311 -18.48 -13.30 17.86
CA GLN A 311 -17.26 -12.67 18.38
C GLN A 311 -16.70 -11.57 17.44
N PRO A 312 -16.74 -11.73 16.10
CA PRO A 312 -16.36 -10.64 15.20
C PRO A 312 -17.20 -9.37 15.39
N ALA A 313 -18.52 -9.47 15.54
CA ALA A 313 -19.37 -8.29 15.75
C ALA A 313 -19.07 -7.59 17.08
N VAL A 314 -18.86 -8.38 18.16
CA VAL A 314 -18.49 -7.86 19.48
C VAL A 314 -17.18 -7.08 19.41
N ASN A 315 -16.15 -7.65 18.77
CA ASN A 315 -14.85 -7.00 18.62
C ASN A 315 -14.96 -5.73 17.77
N ILE A 316 -15.68 -5.79 16.64
CA ILE A 316 -15.87 -4.63 15.76
C ILE A 316 -16.51 -3.49 16.53
N ARG A 317 -17.60 -3.77 17.25
CA ARG A 317 -18.31 -2.76 18.00
C ARG A 317 -17.42 -2.14 19.08
N ALA A 318 -16.74 -2.96 19.88
CA ALA A 318 -15.87 -2.47 20.95
C ALA A 318 -14.77 -1.53 20.42
N ILE A 319 -14.12 -1.89 19.31
CA ILE A 319 -13.10 -1.05 18.67
C ILE A 319 -13.73 0.26 18.15
N LEU A 320 -14.89 0.21 17.49
CA LEU A 320 -15.52 1.41 16.96
C LEU A 320 -16.04 2.36 18.05
N THR A 321 -16.55 1.83 19.15
CA THR A 321 -16.97 2.62 20.32
C THR A 321 -15.78 3.26 21.04
N ASP A 322 -14.63 2.60 21.08
CA ASP A 322 -13.39 3.21 21.60
C ASP A 322 -12.86 4.31 20.68
N LEU A 323 -12.96 4.14 19.35
CA LEU A 323 -12.49 5.14 18.39
C LEU A 323 -13.37 6.38 18.32
N TYR A 324 -14.69 6.20 18.35
CA TYR A 324 -15.67 7.25 18.12
C TYR A 324 -16.61 7.39 19.32
N GLU A 325 -16.53 8.54 20.01
CA GLU A 325 -17.48 8.90 21.05
C GLU A 325 -18.91 8.88 20.49
N ASP A 326 -19.85 8.29 21.24
CA ASP A 326 -21.25 8.10 20.83
C ASP A 326 -21.45 7.31 19.51
N PHE A 327 -20.54 6.37 19.18
CA PHE A 327 -20.69 5.51 18.01
C PHE A 327 -22.06 4.80 17.98
N ASP A 328 -22.84 5.09 16.94
CA ASP A 328 -24.15 4.50 16.70
C ASP A 328 -24.20 3.92 15.28
N SER A 329 -24.22 2.59 15.19
CA SER A 329 -24.22 1.87 13.93
C SER A 329 -25.47 2.14 13.07
N SER A 330 -26.57 2.63 13.67
CA SER A 330 -27.79 2.98 12.95
C SER A 330 -27.67 4.28 12.14
N ARG A 331 -26.70 5.14 12.50
CA ARG A 331 -26.41 6.40 11.79
C ARG A 331 -25.58 6.19 10.52
N LEU A 332 -24.95 5.01 10.38
CA LEU A 332 -24.15 4.69 9.20
C LEU A 332 -25.06 4.53 7.97
N SER A 333 -24.68 5.20 6.88
CA SER A 333 -25.33 4.93 5.59
C SER A 333 -25.09 3.48 5.17
N VAL A 334 -26.01 2.92 4.36
CA VAL A 334 -25.86 1.54 3.81
C VAL A 334 -24.50 1.36 3.13
N THR A 335 -24.07 2.34 2.34
CA THR A 335 -22.78 2.30 1.64
C THR A 335 -21.61 2.34 2.61
N THR A 336 -21.63 3.24 3.61
CA THR A 336 -20.59 3.34 4.64
C THR A 336 -20.46 2.02 5.40
N LYS A 337 -21.60 1.44 5.83
CA LYS A 337 -21.64 0.16 6.54
C LYS A 337 -21.08 -0.98 5.69
N GLN A 338 -21.45 -1.07 4.41
CA GLN A 338 -20.93 -2.08 3.49
C GLN A 338 -19.41 -1.96 3.30
N VAL A 339 -18.89 -0.75 3.05
CA VAL A 339 -17.44 -0.52 2.84
C VAL A 339 -16.64 -0.80 4.12
N LEU A 340 -17.16 -0.38 5.27
CA LEU A 340 -16.56 -0.65 6.58
C LEU A 340 -16.46 -2.15 6.85
N LEU A 341 -17.60 -2.86 6.81
CA LEU A 341 -17.64 -4.29 7.15
C LEU A 341 -16.89 -5.14 6.13
N SER A 342 -17.01 -4.85 4.83
CA SER A 342 -16.25 -5.57 3.81
C SER A 342 -14.74 -5.38 3.96
N SER A 343 -14.28 -4.17 4.30
CA SER A 343 -12.86 -3.90 4.59
C SER A 343 -12.38 -4.67 5.81
N ILE A 344 -13.15 -4.66 6.91
CA ILE A 344 -12.80 -5.39 8.14
C ILE A 344 -12.72 -6.90 7.86
N PHE A 345 -13.76 -7.49 7.25
CA PHE A 345 -13.78 -8.93 7.00
C PHE A 345 -12.68 -9.34 6.03
N ALA A 346 -12.44 -8.57 4.97
CA ALA A 346 -11.31 -8.80 4.07
C ALA A 346 -9.97 -8.77 4.82
N GLY A 347 -9.81 -7.82 5.75
CA GLY A 347 -8.67 -7.74 6.65
C GLY A 347 -8.52 -8.97 7.55
N CYS A 348 -9.61 -9.46 8.15
CA CYS A 348 -9.59 -10.71 8.93
C CYS A 348 -9.10 -11.90 8.10
N PHE A 349 -9.61 -12.08 6.88
CA PHE A 349 -9.14 -13.15 5.99
C PHE A 349 -7.67 -12.94 5.60
N SER A 350 -7.26 -11.71 5.30
CA SER A 350 -5.87 -11.36 4.97
C SER A 350 -4.92 -11.78 6.09
N VAL A 351 -5.22 -11.40 7.34
CA VAL A 351 -4.38 -11.70 8.51
C VAL A 351 -4.35 -13.19 8.83
N GLU A 352 -5.47 -13.89 8.71
CA GLU A 352 -5.52 -15.33 8.93
C GLU A 352 -4.73 -16.11 7.87
N LEU A 353 -4.76 -15.68 6.61
CA LEU A 353 -4.02 -16.31 5.51
C LEU A 353 -2.54 -15.95 5.49
N PHE A 354 -2.18 -14.68 5.75
CA PHE A 354 -0.84 -14.15 5.46
C PHE A 354 -0.09 -13.64 6.70
N GLY A 355 -0.75 -13.55 7.86
CA GLY A 355 -0.19 -12.91 9.05
C GLY A 355 -0.16 -11.38 8.91
N ARG A 356 0.80 -10.72 9.55
CA ARG A 356 0.97 -9.27 9.37
C ARG A 356 1.48 -8.95 7.97
N THR A 357 0.73 -8.11 7.27
CA THR A 357 1.14 -7.52 5.99
C THR A 357 1.15 -5.99 6.11
N LYS A 358 2.34 -5.40 6.20
CA LYS A 358 2.52 -3.93 6.20
C LYS A 358 2.24 -3.29 4.83
N TYR A 359 2.22 -4.13 3.80
CA TYR A 359 2.09 -3.72 2.41
C TYR A 359 0.77 -4.20 1.81
N THR A 360 0.18 -3.40 0.95
CA THR A 360 -0.88 -3.87 0.04
C THR A 360 -0.32 -4.89 -0.94
N LEU A 361 -1.20 -5.66 -1.60
CA LEU A 361 -0.84 -6.57 -2.69
C LEU A 361 -0.14 -5.86 -3.87
N THR A 362 -0.28 -4.54 -3.98
CA THR A 362 0.41 -3.72 -4.98
C THR A 362 1.74 -3.13 -4.49
N GLY A 363 2.17 -3.50 -3.28
CA GLY A 363 3.44 -3.12 -2.66
C GLY A 363 3.47 -1.68 -2.15
N TYR A 364 2.34 -1.14 -1.68
CA TYR A 364 2.26 0.15 -1.00
C TYR A 364 2.37 -0.07 0.51
N ASP A 365 3.28 0.65 1.19
CA ASP A 365 3.46 0.56 2.64
C ASP A 365 2.34 1.30 3.36
N ILE A 366 1.32 0.55 3.74
CA ILE A 366 0.11 1.14 4.31
C ILE A 366 0.31 1.47 5.79
N GLU A 367 1.18 0.73 6.49
CA GLU A 367 1.55 1.04 7.86
C GLU A 367 2.28 2.38 7.93
N ALA A 368 3.31 2.59 7.10
CA ALA A 368 4.02 3.86 7.04
C ALA A 368 3.09 5.02 6.64
N TYR A 369 2.13 4.77 5.75
CA TYR A 369 1.12 5.77 5.39
C TYR A 369 0.23 6.14 6.57
N ILE A 370 -0.33 5.17 7.30
CA ILE A 370 -1.17 5.44 8.47
C ILE A 370 -0.36 6.12 9.56
N GLN A 371 0.85 5.66 9.89
CA GLN A 371 1.70 6.27 10.92
C GLN A 371 2.07 7.72 10.59
N LYS A 372 2.35 8.00 9.31
CA LYS A 372 2.72 9.35 8.86
C LYS A 372 1.55 10.32 8.90
N ASN A 373 0.36 9.89 8.50
CA ASN A 373 -0.78 10.78 8.31
C ASN A 373 -1.73 10.78 9.53
N PHE A 374 -1.82 9.66 10.27
CA PHE A 374 -2.78 9.43 11.36
C PHE A 374 -2.09 8.71 12.55
N PRO A 375 -1.06 9.32 13.16
CA PRO A 375 -0.15 8.65 14.09
C PRO A 375 -0.83 8.03 15.33
N SER A 376 -1.93 8.63 15.81
CA SER A 376 -2.64 8.13 16.99
C SER A 376 -3.64 7.00 16.67
N LEU A 377 -4.12 6.91 15.42
CA LEU A 377 -5.18 5.97 15.03
C LEU A 377 -4.74 4.51 15.22
N LEU A 378 -3.61 4.14 14.60
CA LEU A 378 -3.10 2.77 14.70
C LEU A 378 -2.74 2.43 16.16
N SER A 379 -2.21 3.40 16.91
CA SER A 379 -1.90 3.21 18.33
C SER A 379 -3.17 2.90 19.13
N ARG A 380 -4.23 3.71 19.00
CA ARG A 380 -5.51 3.50 19.70
C ARG A 380 -6.12 2.13 19.37
N VAL A 381 -6.25 1.81 18.08
CA VAL A 381 -6.75 0.48 17.65
C VAL A 381 -5.91 -0.64 18.24
N SER A 382 -4.57 -0.50 18.23
CA SER A 382 -3.68 -1.51 18.79
C SER A 382 -3.96 -1.72 20.27
N HIS A 383 -4.00 -0.67 21.09
CA HIS A 383 -4.29 -0.77 22.53
C HIS A 383 -5.63 -1.45 22.79
N THR A 384 -6.68 -1.05 22.08
CA THR A 384 -8.02 -1.63 22.23
C THR A 384 -8.05 -3.11 21.85
N MET A 385 -7.28 -3.53 20.83
CA MET A 385 -7.13 -4.95 20.50
C MET A 385 -6.35 -5.74 21.56
N GLU A 386 -5.41 -5.11 22.27
CA GLU A 386 -4.72 -5.74 23.40
C GLU A 386 -5.67 -5.95 24.58
N ASP A 387 -6.49 -4.96 24.90
CA ASP A 387 -7.50 -5.02 25.97
C ASP A 387 -8.58 -6.07 25.68
N LEU A 388 -9.00 -6.18 24.42
CA LEU A 388 -9.94 -7.21 23.96
C LEU A 388 -9.30 -8.61 23.85
N ASN A 389 -8.00 -8.74 24.13
CA ASN A 389 -7.26 -9.99 24.06
C ASN A 389 -7.38 -10.70 22.70
N ILE A 390 -7.38 -9.91 21.62
CA ILE A 390 -7.42 -10.41 20.24
C ILE A 390 -6.06 -11.01 19.89
N PHE A 391 -6.02 -12.23 19.34
CA PHE A 391 -4.81 -13.01 19.09
C PHE A 391 -3.86 -13.08 20.32
N PRO A 392 -4.28 -13.68 21.44
CA PRO A 392 -3.55 -13.63 22.73
C PRO A 392 -2.11 -14.18 22.67
N LYS A 393 -1.84 -15.08 21.71
CA LYS A 393 -0.55 -15.76 21.54
C LYS A 393 0.17 -15.35 20.26
N ASP A 394 -0.35 -14.38 19.51
CA ASP A 394 0.16 -14.01 18.21
C ASP A 394 0.11 -12.48 18.01
N ALA A 395 1.10 -11.80 18.56
CA ALA A 395 1.22 -10.35 18.49
C ALA A 395 1.40 -9.85 17.04
N ASP A 396 1.95 -10.67 16.14
CA ASP A 396 2.12 -10.28 14.73
C ASP A 396 0.76 -10.21 14.03
N ARG A 397 -0.07 -11.25 14.16
CA ARG A 397 -1.45 -11.23 13.64
C ARG A 397 -2.29 -10.13 14.28
N ARG A 398 -2.15 -9.89 15.59
CA ARG A 398 -2.83 -8.77 16.27
C ARG A 398 -2.45 -7.43 15.64
N ALA A 399 -1.15 -7.17 15.44
CA ALA A 399 -0.68 -5.93 14.81
C ALA A 399 -1.14 -5.81 13.35
N GLY A 400 -1.18 -6.92 12.60
CA GLY A 400 -1.74 -6.96 11.25
C GLY A 400 -3.23 -6.58 11.24
N LEU A 401 -4.02 -7.16 12.14
CA LEU A 401 -5.45 -6.87 12.22
C LEU A 401 -5.71 -5.43 12.68
N ALA A 402 -4.91 -4.90 13.60
CA ALA A 402 -5.00 -3.50 14.04
C ALA A 402 -4.82 -2.53 12.86
N LEU A 403 -3.88 -2.83 11.95
CA LEU A 403 -3.67 -2.04 10.75
C LEU A 403 -4.88 -2.09 9.80
N GLU A 404 -5.45 -3.27 9.56
CA GLU A 404 -6.66 -3.42 8.72
C GLU A 404 -7.86 -2.68 9.32
N PHE A 405 -8.04 -2.74 10.64
CA PHE A 405 -9.09 -2.00 11.34
C PHE A 405 -8.86 -0.48 11.29
N ALA A 406 -7.64 -0.02 11.49
CA ALA A 406 -7.30 1.40 11.36
C ALA A 406 -7.65 1.92 9.96
N ILE A 407 -7.32 1.16 8.91
CA ILE A 407 -7.70 1.49 7.53
C ILE A 407 -9.22 1.51 7.36
N ALA A 408 -9.93 0.48 7.83
CA ALA A 408 -11.38 0.41 7.68
C ALA A 408 -12.10 1.54 8.45
N ALA A 409 -11.60 1.94 9.62
CA ALA A 409 -12.17 3.00 10.43
C ALA A 409 -12.17 4.35 9.72
N THR A 410 -11.23 4.60 8.80
CA THR A 410 -11.16 5.83 7.98
C THR A 410 -12.40 6.10 7.12
N VAL A 411 -13.30 5.12 7.00
CA VAL A 411 -14.57 5.22 6.26
C VAL A 411 -15.64 5.96 7.07
N ILE A 412 -15.52 6.01 8.40
CA ILE A 412 -16.52 6.63 9.29
C ILE A 412 -16.28 8.14 9.42
N GLU A 413 -15.06 8.54 9.75
CA GLU A 413 -14.67 9.95 9.83
C GLU A 413 -13.41 10.23 9.03
N THR A 414 -13.22 11.51 8.68
CA THR A 414 -11.99 11.95 8.02
C THR A 414 -10.80 11.64 8.93
N PRO A 415 -9.80 10.88 8.45
CA PRO A 415 -8.70 10.42 9.29
C PRO A 415 -7.88 11.52 9.96
N SER A 416 -7.97 12.74 9.43
CA SER A 416 -7.44 13.94 10.06
C SER A 416 -7.88 14.12 11.51
N THR A 417 -9.07 13.66 11.93
CA THR A 417 -9.57 13.78 13.32
C THR A 417 -8.66 13.09 14.34
N PHE A 418 -7.86 12.11 13.91
CA PHE A 418 -6.86 11.43 14.72
C PHE A 418 -5.51 12.19 14.80
N SER A 419 -5.42 13.38 14.20
CA SER A 419 -4.27 14.27 14.26
C SER A 419 -4.49 15.39 15.27
N GLN A 420 -3.40 16.04 15.68
CA GLN A 420 -3.45 17.19 16.57
C GLN A 420 -4.36 18.29 15.98
N VAL A 421 -5.23 18.85 16.82
CA VAL A 421 -6.09 19.98 16.46
C VAL A 421 -5.23 21.22 16.20
N ILE A 422 -5.44 21.86 15.06
CA ILE A 422 -4.89 23.16 14.72
C ILE A 422 -5.99 24.20 14.94
N LYS A 423 -5.77 25.06 15.91
CA LYS A 423 -6.71 26.13 16.28
C LYS A 423 -6.39 27.38 15.48
N ILE A 424 -7.32 27.80 14.63
CA ILE A 424 -7.15 28.95 13.75
C ILE A 424 -8.18 29.99 14.15
N LYS A 425 -7.73 31.18 14.55
CA LYS A 425 -8.65 32.28 14.83
C LYS A 425 -8.98 33.04 13.55
N LEU A 426 -10.26 33.28 13.29
CA LEU A 426 -10.70 34.15 12.19
C LEU A 426 -11.05 35.55 12.73
N GLU A 427 -10.39 36.58 12.21
CA GLU A 427 -10.69 37.97 12.50
C GLU A 427 -11.24 38.65 11.24
N THR A 428 -12.47 39.13 11.31
CA THR A 428 -13.11 39.78 10.17
C THR A 428 -14.12 40.82 10.64
N ASP A 429 -14.27 41.87 9.85
CA ASP A 429 -15.30 42.91 9.97
C ASP A 429 -16.55 42.57 9.14
N LEU A 430 -16.56 41.41 8.48
CA LEU A 430 -17.67 40.96 7.67
C LEU A 430 -18.86 40.50 8.54
N PRO A 431 -20.10 40.55 8.02
CA PRO A 431 -21.26 39.98 8.70
C PRO A 431 -21.09 38.48 9.00
N ALA A 432 -21.66 38.03 10.12
CA ALA A 432 -21.55 36.64 10.61
C ALA A 432 -21.90 35.56 9.57
N ALA A 433 -22.82 35.85 8.63
CA ALA A 433 -23.15 34.92 7.55
C ALA A 433 -21.99 34.70 6.56
N LEU A 434 -21.22 35.75 6.25
CA LEU A 434 -20.04 35.65 5.38
C LEU A 434 -18.87 35.02 6.13
N GLU A 435 -18.71 35.35 7.41
CA GLU A 435 -17.75 34.70 8.30
C GLU A 435 -17.97 33.19 8.33
N PHE A 436 -19.21 32.74 8.58
CA PHE A 436 -19.56 31.33 8.54
C PHE A 436 -19.24 30.68 7.18
N GLY A 437 -19.45 31.41 6.08
CA GLY A 437 -19.08 30.96 4.74
C GLY A 437 -17.57 30.75 4.56
N ILE A 438 -16.74 31.66 5.09
CA ILE A 438 -15.28 31.55 5.09
C ILE A 438 -14.85 30.32 5.90
N ILE A 439 -15.37 30.20 7.12
CA ILE A 439 -15.07 29.08 8.04
C ILE A 439 -15.38 27.75 7.35
N LYS A 440 -16.61 27.59 6.86
CA LYS A 440 -17.06 26.36 6.20
C LYS A 440 -16.23 26.04 4.97
N ARG A 441 -15.87 27.03 4.15
CA ARG A 441 -15.06 26.82 2.94
C ARG A 441 -13.66 26.30 3.28
N ILE A 442 -13.00 26.90 4.26
CA ILE A 442 -11.66 26.49 4.69
C ILE A 442 -11.72 25.10 5.32
N GLN A 443 -12.62 24.88 6.29
CA GLN A 443 -12.80 23.58 6.93
C GLN A 443 -13.12 22.48 5.91
N THR A 444 -14.07 22.70 4.99
CA THR A 444 -14.41 21.70 3.96
C THR A 444 -13.25 21.39 3.03
N THR A 445 -12.43 22.40 2.69
CA THR A 445 -11.28 22.21 1.79
C THR A 445 -10.19 21.36 2.44
N PHE A 446 -10.00 21.52 3.76
CA PHE A 446 -8.89 20.93 4.48
C PHE A 446 -9.26 19.75 5.39
N SER A 447 -10.55 19.44 5.54
CA SER A 447 -11.05 18.42 6.47
C SER A 447 -10.42 17.06 6.24
N SER A 448 -10.11 16.67 5.00
CA SER A 448 -9.46 15.39 4.72
C SER A 448 -7.95 15.37 5.04
N PHE A 449 -7.34 16.52 5.29
CA PHE A 449 -5.89 16.67 5.46
C PHE A 449 -5.49 17.06 6.88
N TYR A 450 -6.31 17.87 7.58
CA TYR A 450 -5.97 18.46 8.86
C TYR A 450 -7.16 18.49 9.82
N ASN A 451 -6.88 18.32 11.11
CA ASN A 451 -7.86 18.53 12.18
C ASN A 451 -7.93 20.02 12.49
N LEU A 452 -8.91 20.73 11.92
CA LEU A 452 -8.98 22.20 12.04
C LEU A 452 -10.14 22.64 12.92
N GLU A 453 -9.83 23.37 13.98
CA GLU A 453 -10.79 24.16 14.73
C GLU A 453 -10.66 25.62 14.27
N LEU A 454 -11.67 26.13 13.56
CA LEU A 454 -11.65 27.47 12.98
C LEU A 454 -12.86 28.25 13.51
N SER A 455 -12.59 29.30 14.28
CA SER A 455 -13.63 30.15 14.89
C SER A 455 -13.09 31.53 15.22
N SER A 456 -13.94 32.55 15.21
CA SER A 456 -13.61 33.88 15.73
C SER A 456 -13.56 33.94 17.26
N THR A 457 -14.15 32.96 17.93
CA THR A 457 -14.26 32.92 19.41
C THR A 457 -13.04 32.32 20.10
N ILE A 458 -12.09 31.75 19.35
CA ILE A 458 -10.88 31.14 19.93
C ILE A 458 -10.07 32.24 20.66
N PRO A 459 -9.65 32.02 21.93
CA PRO A 459 -8.78 32.94 22.65
C PRO A 459 -7.45 33.14 21.92
N ASN A 460 -6.89 34.35 21.94
CA ASN A 460 -5.65 34.65 21.21
C ASN A 460 -4.48 33.76 21.65
N GLU A 461 -4.41 33.41 22.93
CA GLU A 461 -3.35 32.57 23.52
C GLU A 461 -3.44 31.09 23.11
N GLU A 462 -4.62 30.63 22.67
CA GLU A 462 -4.86 29.25 22.25
C GLU A 462 -4.77 29.06 20.72
N ALA A 463 -4.73 30.16 19.96
CA ALA A 463 -4.68 30.11 18.51
C ALA A 463 -3.26 29.77 18.04
N ASP A 464 -3.14 28.81 17.13
CA ASP A 464 -1.88 28.49 16.47
C ASP A 464 -1.47 29.57 15.46
N PHE A 465 -2.47 30.21 14.82
CA PHE A 465 -2.30 31.39 13.98
C PHE A 465 -3.64 32.06 13.68
N PHE A 466 -3.58 33.26 13.09
CA PHE A 466 -4.73 34.09 12.77
C PHE A 466 -4.95 34.16 11.26
N LEU A 467 -6.21 34.11 10.85
CA LEU A 467 -6.65 34.53 9.52
C LEU A 467 -7.35 35.86 9.64
N SER A 468 -7.04 36.80 8.76
CA SER A 468 -7.74 38.08 8.76
C SER A 468 -8.10 38.57 7.37
N THR A 469 -9.28 39.19 7.25
CA THR A 469 -9.67 39.94 6.05
C THR A 469 -9.26 41.40 6.09
N HIS A 470 -8.67 41.86 7.20
CA HIS A 470 -8.33 43.26 7.45
C HIS A 470 -6.89 43.41 7.95
N SER A 471 -6.17 44.42 7.45
CA SER A 471 -4.75 44.65 7.78
C SER A 471 -4.48 45.07 9.23
N LEU A 472 -5.53 45.39 10.00
CA LEU A 472 -5.42 45.76 11.42
C LEU A 472 -4.89 44.60 12.27
N SER A 473 -5.30 43.38 11.97
CA SER A 473 -4.84 42.17 12.66
C SER A 473 -3.34 41.92 12.45
N GLU A 474 -2.85 42.16 11.23
CA GLU A 474 -1.43 42.03 10.88
C GLU A 474 -0.55 43.04 11.64
N ALA A 475 -1.07 44.25 11.89
CA ALA A 475 -0.35 45.24 12.69
C ALA A 475 -0.18 44.83 14.17
N SER A 476 -1.09 43.98 14.67
CA SER A 476 -1.06 43.52 16.06
C SER A 476 -0.18 42.27 16.23
N ASN A 477 -0.25 41.31 15.30
CA ASN A 477 0.51 40.06 15.34
C ASN A 477 1.03 39.67 13.92
N PRO A 478 2.09 40.32 13.41
CA PRO A 478 2.49 40.18 11.99
C PRO A 478 3.05 38.80 11.63
N ASN A 479 3.73 38.12 12.56
CA ASN A 479 4.33 36.80 12.28
C ASN A 479 3.32 35.64 12.35
N GLU A 480 2.14 35.90 12.89
CA GLU A 480 1.10 34.91 13.17
C GLU A 480 -0.19 35.16 12.37
N THR A 481 -0.31 36.30 11.70
CA THR A 481 -1.50 36.62 10.90
C THR A 481 -1.27 36.36 9.42
N LEU A 482 -2.19 35.63 8.80
CA LEU A 482 -2.25 35.46 7.35
C LEU A 482 -3.44 36.25 6.80
N LEU A 483 -3.16 37.23 5.95
CA LEU A 483 -4.21 37.99 5.26
C LEU A 483 -4.85 37.15 4.16
N ILE A 484 -6.18 37.12 4.16
CA ILE A 484 -6.99 36.41 3.18
C ILE A 484 -8.06 37.32 2.60
N LYS A 485 -8.50 37.01 1.38
CA LYS A 485 -9.66 37.70 0.79
C LYS A 485 -10.95 37.14 1.37
N ALA A 486 -11.99 37.98 1.44
CA ALA A 486 -13.33 37.58 1.85
C ALA A 486 -13.89 36.37 1.07
N GLN A 487 -13.51 36.22 -0.21
CA GLN A 487 -13.96 35.08 -1.03
C GLN A 487 -13.12 33.80 -0.85
N VAL A 488 -12.01 33.85 -0.12
CA VAL A 488 -11.01 32.76 0.02
C VAL A 488 -10.58 32.21 -1.34
N SER A 489 -9.66 32.90 -1.98
CA SER A 489 -9.16 32.55 -3.31
C SER A 489 -8.23 31.32 -3.28
N ALA A 490 -7.90 30.76 -4.45
CA ALA A 490 -7.00 29.60 -4.54
C ALA A 490 -5.59 29.91 -3.98
N SER A 491 -5.11 31.14 -4.17
CA SER A 491 -3.84 31.59 -3.55
C SER A 491 -3.94 31.64 -2.03
N ASP A 492 -5.08 32.06 -1.48
CA ASP A 492 -5.30 32.10 -0.03
C ASP A 492 -5.27 30.67 0.54
N LEU A 493 -5.94 29.72 -0.12
CA LEU A 493 -5.90 28.30 0.27
C LEU A 493 -4.47 27.74 0.22
N LEU A 494 -3.69 28.05 -0.81
CA LEU A 494 -2.28 27.63 -0.88
C LEU A 494 -1.43 28.23 0.25
N ALA A 495 -1.69 29.49 0.61
CA ALA A 495 -0.99 30.14 1.71
C ALA A 495 -1.37 29.55 3.08
N ILE A 496 -2.67 29.28 3.30
CA ILE A 496 -3.17 28.59 4.49
C ILE A 496 -2.51 27.21 4.62
N HIS A 497 -2.47 26.44 3.54
CA HIS A 497 -1.82 25.13 3.52
C HIS A 497 -0.34 25.21 3.92
N ARG A 498 0.42 26.15 3.35
CA ARG A 498 1.84 26.35 3.69
C ARG A 498 2.03 26.72 5.17
N LYS A 499 1.18 27.59 5.71
CA LYS A 499 1.25 28.00 7.12
C LYS A 499 0.95 26.82 8.04
N ILE A 500 -0.09 26.04 7.75
CA ILE A 500 -0.42 24.81 8.47
C ILE A 500 0.77 23.85 8.48
N VAL A 501 1.41 23.60 7.33
CA VAL A 501 2.58 22.71 7.24
C VAL A 501 3.72 23.22 8.12
N SER A 502 4.03 24.52 8.11
CA SER A 502 5.09 25.09 8.95
C SER A 502 4.83 24.94 10.45
N ILE A 503 3.57 25.05 10.89
CA ILE A 503 3.19 24.89 12.30
C ILE A 503 3.34 23.43 12.72
N LEU A 504 2.91 22.50 11.86
CA LEU A 504 3.06 21.07 12.13
C LEU A 504 4.52 20.63 12.19
N GLU A 505 5.42 21.26 11.44
CA GLU A 505 6.86 21.03 11.53
C GLU A 505 7.40 21.52 12.88
N LEU A 506 7.05 22.74 13.31
CA LEU A 506 7.47 23.30 14.60
C LEU A 506 6.98 22.47 15.80
N LYS A 507 5.75 21.97 15.74
CA LYS A 507 5.16 21.12 16.79
C LYS A 507 5.80 19.73 16.87
N LYS A 508 6.48 19.24 15.82
CA LYS A 508 7.22 17.97 15.89
C LYS A 508 8.54 18.09 16.66
N ASP A 509 9.12 19.29 16.69
CA ASP A 509 10.41 19.54 17.35
C ASP A 509 10.26 19.88 18.85
N ASN A 510 9.04 20.13 19.33
CA ASN A 510 8.71 20.38 20.74
C ASN A 510 7.51 19.50 21.17
N PRO A 511 7.75 18.27 21.66
CA PRO A 511 6.71 17.31 22.01
C PRO A 511 5.86 17.69 23.22
#